data_AF-A0A5N5NZ63-F1
#
_entry.id   AF-A0A5N5NZ63-F1
#
_cell.length_a   1.000
_cell.length_b   1.000
_cell.length_c   1.000
_cell.angle_alpha   90.00
_cell.angle_beta   90.00
_cell.angle_gamma   90.00
#
_symmetry.space_group_name_H-M   'P 1'
#
loop_
_entity.id
_entity.type
_entity.pdbx_description
1 polymer ?
#
loop_
_entity_poly.entity_id
_entity_poly.type
_entity_poly.pdbx_seq_one_letter_code
_entity_poly.pdbx_strand_id
1 'polypeptide(L)'
;MAEEMIIVHNLLLRLVNSAWLQAFNVGTSSLSSPEITRNFLHYTKGIIDAIHLRHRGEENIIFPAIERVTGVEGFMGNEVEQHRGFERGLEEFEAYLNGALGGKEKYDGDKMRALIDGFMPVLREHLVDEVKTLLTLDRYEERVVWDAWFDGTMGEIKRHSMKGDGKVRTPTVLISWIWESNDC
;
A
#
# COMPACT_ATOMS: atom_id res chain seq x y z
N MET A 1 -2.97 16.44 4.70
CA MET A 1 -3.16 14.98 4.94
C MET A 1 -3.98 14.25 3.86
N ALA A 2 -5.24 14.65 3.59
CA ALA A 2 -6.08 13.96 2.59
C ALA A 2 -5.50 13.99 1.17
N GLU A 3 -4.84 15.10 0.80
CA GLU A 3 -4.08 15.21 -0.46
C GLU A 3 -2.98 14.15 -0.57
N GLU A 4 -2.19 13.98 0.48
CA GLU A 4 -1.11 12.98 0.53
C GLU A 4 -1.65 11.55 0.37
N MET A 5 -2.79 11.23 0.99
CA MET A 5 -3.44 9.93 0.77
C MET A 5 -3.89 9.76 -0.69
N ILE A 6 -4.46 10.79 -1.31
CA ILE A 6 -4.85 10.75 -2.73
C ILE A 6 -3.63 10.46 -3.62
N ILE A 7 -2.48 11.10 -3.36
CA ILE A 7 -1.25 10.87 -4.14
C ILE A 7 -0.80 9.42 -4.00
N VAL A 8 -0.71 8.90 -2.78
CA VAL A 8 -0.30 7.52 -2.53
C VAL A 8 -1.28 6.51 -3.13
N HIS A 9 -2.59 6.72 -2.98
CA HIS A 9 -3.63 5.86 -3.53
C HIS A 9 -3.56 5.81 -5.06
N ASN A 10 -3.34 6.97 -5.68
CA ASN A 10 -3.13 7.09 -7.11
C ASN A 10 -1.92 6.29 -7.60
N LEU A 11 -0.82 6.29 -6.84
CA LEU A 11 0.34 5.48 -7.17
C LEU A 11 0.02 3.99 -7.04
N LEU A 12 -0.59 3.56 -5.92
CA LEU A 12 -0.95 2.16 -5.69
C LEU A 12 -1.85 1.62 -6.80
N LEU A 13 -2.87 2.39 -7.19
CA LEU A 13 -3.75 2.03 -8.30
C LEU A 13 -2.99 1.88 -9.62
N ARG A 14 -2.04 2.79 -9.93
CA ARG A 14 -1.22 2.70 -11.14
C ARG A 14 -0.31 1.48 -11.15
N LEU A 15 0.27 1.15 -10.00
CA LEU A 15 1.13 -0.02 -9.82
C LEU A 15 0.34 -1.33 -9.95
N VAL A 16 -0.82 -1.43 -9.31
CA VAL A 16 -1.65 -2.65 -9.45
C VAL A 16 -2.17 -2.78 -10.88
N ASN A 17 -2.57 -1.68 -11.51
CA ASN A 17 -2.99 -1.69 -12.91
C ASN A 17 -1.85 -2.14 -13.86
N SER A 18 -0.62 -1.68 -13.66
CA SER A 18 0.51 -2.11 -14.51
C SER A 18 0.80 -3.60 -14.32
N ALA A 19 0.75 -4.11 -13.09
CA ALA A 19 0.87 -5.54 -12.82
C ALA A 19 -0.25 -6.34 -13.52
N TRP A 20 -1.51 -5.93 -13.36
CA TRP A 20 -2.64 -6.60 -14.00
C TRP A 20 -2.53 -6.62 -15.53
N LEU A 21 -2.15 -5.48 -16.13
CA LEU A 21 -2.05 -5.34 -17.58
C LEU A 21 -0.96 -6.25 -18.16
N GLN A 22 0.19 -6.32 -17.50
CA GLN A 22 1.35 -7.09 -17.97
C GLN A 22 1.33 -8.57 -17.58
N ALA A 23 0.46 -8.98 -16.65
CA ALA A 23 0.38 -10.37 -16.18
C ALA A 23 0.25 -11.38 -17.34
N PHE A 24 -0.61 -11.11 -18.32
CA PHE A 24 -0.72 -12.01 -19.48
C PHE A 24 0.48 -11.90 -20.44
N ASN A 25 0.92 -10.67 -20.71
CA ASN A 25 1.94 -10.38 -21.72
C ASN A 25 3.31 -10.97 -21.34
N VAL A 26 3.67 -10.92 -20.05
CA VAL A 26 4.94 -11.46 -19.54
C VAL A 26 5.06 -12.96 -19.77
N GLY A 27 3.93 -13.69 -19.81
CA GLY A 27 3.92 -15.13 -20.07
C GLY A 27 3.82 -15.53 -21.55
N THR A 28 3.43 -14.61 -22.44
CA THR A 28 2.99 -14.95 -23.81
C THR A 28 3.69 -14.16 -24.92
N SER A 29 4.40 -13.08 -24.58
CA SER A 29 5.11 -12.26 -25.57
C SER A 29 6.30 -12.99 -26.20
N SER A 30 6.73 -12.55 -27.38
CA SER A 30 7.97 -13.04 -28.02
C SER A 30 9.24 -12.69 -27.22
N LEU A 31 9.15 -11.74 -26.29
CA LEU A 31 10.22 -11.37 -25.37
C LEU A 31 10.21 -12.19 -24.08
N SER A 32 9.20 -13.04 -23.85
CA SER A 32 9.04 -13.79 -22.62
C SER A 32 10.23 -14.72 -22.37
N SER A 33 10.78 -14.64 -21.17
CA SER A 33 11.88 -15.49 -20.71
C SER A 33 11.72 -15.78 -19.21
N PRO A 34 12.38 -16.82 -18.67
CA PRO A 34 12.40 -17.08 -17.24
C PRO A 34 12.90 -15.87 -16.42
N GLU A 35 13.89 -15.13 -16.95
CA GLU A 35 14.42 -13.94 -16.29
C GLU A 35 13.40 -12.79 -16.25
N ILE A 36 12.75 -12.49 -17.37
CA ILE A 36 11.72 -11.44 -17.44
C ILE A 36 10.54 -11.78 -16.53
N THR A 37 10.12 -13.04 -16.51
CA THR A 37 9.06 -13.52 -15.61
C THR A 37 9.45 -13.33 -14.16
N ARG A 38 10.68 -13.73 -13.78
CA ARG A 38 11.18 -13.57 -12.40
C ARG A 38 11.28 -12.12 -11.98
N ASN A 39 11.77 -11.24 -12.86
CA ASN A 39 11.86 -9.80 -12.58
C ASN A 39 10.47 -9.19 -12.40
N PHE A 40 9.50 -9.59 -13.23
CA PHE A 40 8.11 -9.15 -13.10
C PHE A 40 7.42 -9.63 -11.82
N LEU A 41 7.70 -10.87 -11.40
CA LEU A 41 7.20 -11.40 -10.13
C LEU A 41 7.78 -10.62 -8.93
N HIS A 42 9.08 -10.29 -8.94
CA HIS A 42 9.68 -9.45 -7.91
C HIS A 42 9.12 -8.03 -7.89
N TYR A 43 8.93 -7.42 -9.07
CA TYR A 43 8.26 -6.13 -9.20
C TYR A 43 6.88 -6.16 -8.57
N THR A 44 6.06 -7.17 -8.91
CA THR A 44 4.71 -7.30 -8.38
C THR A 44 4.69 -7.57 -6.89
N LYS A 45 5.60 -8.42 -6.39
CA LYS A 45 5.76 -8.64 -4.95
C LYS A 45 6.10 -7.32 -4.22
N GLY A 46 6.95 -6.48 -4.80
CA GLY A 46 7.24 -5.15 -4.23
C GLY A 46 5.99 -4.27 -4.07
N ILE A 47 5.03 -4.35 -5.00
CA ILE A 47 3.74 -3.63 -4.90
C ILE A 47 2.94 -4.17 -3.71
N ILE A 48 2.78 -5.49 -3.60
CA ILE A 48 2.02 -6.11 -2.52
C ILE A 48 2.66 -5.84 -1.14
N ASP A 49 3.99 -5.90 -1.06
CA ASP A 49 4.73 -5.55 0.15
C ASP A 49 4.50 -4.09 0.55
N ALA A 50 4.42 -3.17 -0.42
CA ALA A 50 4.14 -1.76 -0.16
C ALA A 50 2.70 -1.52 0.34
N ILE A 51 1.72 -2.23 -0.23
CA ILE A 51 0.32 -2.20 0.24
C ILE A 51 0.25 -2.68 1.70
N HIS A 52 0.85 -3.82 2.01
CA HIS A 52 0.89 -4.32 3.39
C HIS A 52 1.63 -3.39 4.35
N LEU A 53 2.75 -2.79 3.92
CA LEU A 53 3.51 -1.87 4.75
C LEU A 53 2.69 -0.62 5.09
N ARG A 54 1.97 -0.07 4.10
CA ARG A 54 1.10 1.10 4.27
C ARG A 54 -0.01 0.83 5.28
N HIS A 55 -0.83 -0.18 5.05
CA HIS A 55 -1.98 -0.46 5.91
C HIS A 55 -1.55 -0.83 7.34
N ARG A 56 -0.43 -1.55 7.51
CA ARG A 56 0.14 -1.77 8.85
C ARG A 56 0.61 -0.47 9.51
N GLY A 57 1.19 0.46 8.75
CA GLY A 57 1.61 1.76 9.29
C GLY A 57 0.41 2.60 9.71
N GLU A 58 -0.66 2.56 8.94
CA GLU A 58 -1.94 3.21 9.25
C GLU A 58 -2.52 2.67 10.55
N GLU A 59 -2.74 1.36 10.66
CA GLU A 59 -3.36 0.75 11.84
C GLU A 59 -2.52 0.86 13.11
N ASN A 60 -1.19 0.72 13.01
CA ASN A 60 -0.33 0.71 14.20
C ASN A 60 0.10 2.10 14.66
N ILE A 61 0.05 3.11 13.78
CA ILE A 61 0.63 4.42 14.05
C ILE A 61 -0.37 5.54 13.78
N ILE A 62 -0.84 5.69 12.53
CA ILE A 62 -1.60 6.86 12.11
C ILE A 62 -3.00 6.87 12.71
N PHE A 63 -3.76 5.79 12.58
CA PHE A 63 -5.14 5.70 13.06
C PHE A 63 -5.23 5.91 14.58
N PRO A 64 -4.42 5.23 15.44
CA PRO A 64 -4.43 5.51 16.86
C PRO A 64 -4.01 6.95 17.20
N ALA A 65 -3.15 7.57 16.39
CA ALA A 65 -2.73 8.95 16.60
C ALA A 65 -3.85 9.95 16.27
N ILE A 66 -4.63 9.69 15.21
CA ILE A 66 -5.84 10.46 14.89
C ILE A 66 -6.85 10.35 16.05
N GLU A 67 -7.09 9.16 16.59
CA GLU A 67 -8.01 8.97 17.72
C GLU A 67 -7.57 9.75 18.97
N ARG A 68 -6.27 9.79 19.27
CA ARG A 68 -5.74 10.60 20.39
C ARG A 68 -5.96 12.10 20.21
N VAL A 69 -5.81 12.61 18.99
CA VAL A 69 -5.98 14.04 18.68
C VAL A 69 -7.47 14.43 18.69
N THR A 70 -8.30 13.61 18.07
CA THR A 70 -9.76 13.84 17.99
C THR A 70 -10.46 13.54 19.33
N GLY A 71 -9.90 12.67 20.16
CA GLY A 71 -10.51 12.16 21.38
C GLY A 71 -11.70 11.23 21.12
N VAL A 72 -11.83 10.69 19.91
CA VAL A 72 -12.92 9.79 19.51
C VAL A 72 -12.36 8.39 19.33
N GLU A 73 -12.76 7.48 20.21
CA GLU A 73 -12.42 6.06 20.11
C GLU A 73 -13.08 5.43 18.89
N GLY A 74 -12.32 4.64 18.12
CA GLY A 74 -12.80 3.96 16.93
C GLY A 74 -13.10 4.90 15.76
N PHE A 75 -12.54 6.12 15.76
CA PHE A 75 -12.75 7.10 14.69
C PHE A 75 -12.39 6.52 13.31
N MET A 76 -11.31 5.72 13.24
CA MET A 76 -10.86 5.06 12.02
C MET A 76 -11.29 3.58 11.93
N GLY A 77 -12.33 3.20 12.69
CA GLY A 77 -12.75 1.80 12.80
C GLY A 77 -13.27 1.22 11.49
N ASN A 78 -13.92 2.03 10.65
CA ASN A 78 -14.41 1.59 9.34
C ASN A 78 -13.25 1.22 8.40
N GLU A 79 -12.17 2.00 8.42
CA GLU A 79 -10.98 1.81 7.60
C GLU A 79 -10.27 0.51 8.00
N VAL A 80 -10.19 0.22 9.30
CA VAL A 80 -9.68 -1.05 9.83
C VAL A 80 -10.53 -2.24 9.35
N GLU A 81 -11.86 -2.15 9.38
CA GLU A 81 -12.70 -3.23 8.86
C GLU A 81 -12.55 -3.41 7.35
N GLN A 82 -12.38 -2.32 6.60
CA GLN A 82 -12.12 -2.39 5.16
C GLN A 82 -10.76 -3.04 4.85
N HIS A 83 -9.71 -2.78 5.65
CA HIS A 83 -8.43 -3.49 5.55
C HIS A 83 -8.61 -5.01 5.65
N ARG A 84 -9.32 -5.47 6.67
CA ARG A 84 -9.65 -6.90 6.85
C ARG A 84 -10.43 -7.48 5.69
N GLY A 85 -11.27 -6.66 5.05
CA GLY A 85 -12.08 -7.04 3.89
C GLY A 85 -11.26 -7.50 2.68
N PHE A 86 -10.08 -6.93 2.45
CA PHE A 86 -9.20 -7.31 1.33
C PHE A 86 -7.94 -8.09 1.75
N GLU A 87 -7.62 -8.15 3.05
CA GLU A 87 -6.39 -8.76 3.57
C GLU A 87 -6.19 -10.19 3.08
N ARG A 88 -7.21 -11.05 3.22
CA ARG A 88 -7.12 -12.46 2.76
C ARG A 88 -6.78 -12.56 1.27
N GLY A 89 -7.36 -11.69 0.44
CA GLY A 89 -7.09 -11.70 -1.00
C GLY A 89 -5.64 -11.26 -1.33
N LEU A 90 -5.08 -10.33 -0.54
CA LEU A 90 -3.66 -9.97 -0.63
C LEU A 90 -2.76 -11.14 -0.21
N GLU A 91 -3.09 -11.84 0.88
CA GLU A 91 -2.34 -13.01 1.36
C GLU A 91 -2.33 -14.16 0.34
N GLU A 92 -3.48 -14.45 -0.28
CA GLU A 92 -3.60 -15.44 -1.35
C GLU A 92 -2.74 -15.05 -2.57
N PHE A 93 -2.74 -13.77 -2.92
CA PHE A 93 -1.90 -13.28 -4.02
C PHE A 93 -0.40 -13.34 -3.67
N GLU A 94 -0.02 -12.95 -2.46
CA GLU A 94 1.36 -13.05 -1.98
C GLU A 94 1.84 -14.52 -1.98
N ALA A 95 1.00 -15.45 -1.54
CA ALA A 95 1.31 -16.87 -1.56
C ALA A 95 1.58 -17.39 -2.98
N TYR A 96 0.78 -16.97 -3.97
CA TYR A 96 1.02 -17.27 -5.38
C TYR A 96 2.37 -16.72 -5.87
N LEU A 97 2.66 -15.44 -5.59
CA LEU A 97 3.93 -14.81 -5.99
C LEU A 97 5.14 -15.54 -5.39
N ASN A 98 5.06 -15.90 -4.11
CA ASN A 98 6.11 -16.66 -3.42
C ASN A 98 6.25 -18.09 -3.98
N GLY A 99 5.14 -18.74 -4.31
CA GLY A 99 5.13 -20.05 -4.95
C GLY A 99 5.80 -20.03 -6.33
N ALA A 100 5.47 -19.04 -7.15
CA ALA A 100 6.03 -18.85 -8.48
C ALA A 100 7.53 -18.49 -8.43
N LEU A 101 7.93 -17.57 -7.54
CA LEU A 101 9.34 -17.22 -7.32
C LEU A 101 10.16 -18.40 -6.79
N GLY A 102 9.56 -19.24 -5.94
CA GLY A 102 10.20 -20.42 -5.37
C GLY A 102 10.19 -21.65 -6.27
N GLY A 103 9.63 -21.56 -7.49
CA GLY A 103 9.51 -22.69 -8.42
C GLY A 103 8.54 -23.79 -7.96
N LYS A 104 7.72 -23.54 -6.93
CA LYS A 104 6.69 -24.45 -6.44
C LYS A 104 5.42 -24.41 -7.29
N GLU A 105 5.26 -23.32 -8.04
CA GLU A 105 4.15 -23.09 -8.94
C GLU A 105 4.65 -22.50 -10.26
N LYS A 106 4.03 -22.86 -11.39
CA LYS A 106 4.34 -22.26 -12.68
C LYS A 106 3.66 -20.90 -12.77
N TYR A 107 4.37 -19.92 -13.32
CA TYR A 107 3.76 -18.63 -13.64
C TYR A 107 2.58 -18.78 -14.59
N ASP A 108 1.45 -18.19 -14.19
CA ASP A 108 0.20 -18.11 -14.92
C ASP A 108 -0.36 -16.68 -14.83
N GLY A 109 -0.37 -16.00 -15.97
CA GLY A 109 -0.83 -14.62 -16.08
C GLY A 109 -2.34 -14.44 -15.83
N ASP A 110 -3.15 -15.43 -16.20
CA ASP A 110 -4.60 -15.39 -16.01
C ASP A 110 -4.95 -15.64 -14.55
N LYS A 111 -4.27 -16.60 -13.90
CA LYS A 111 -4.39 -16.80 -12.44
C LYS A 111 -4.01 -15.53 -11.67
N MET A 112 -2.93 -14.88 -12.07
CA MET A 112 -2.50 -13.62 -11.46
C MET A 112 -3.54 -12.51 -11.58
N ARG A 113 -4.17 -12.35 -12.76
CA ARG A 113 -5.27 -11.39 -12.94
C ARG A 113 -6.46 -11.72 -12.06
N ALA A 114 -6.87 -12.98 -12.00
CA ALA A 114 -7.99 -13.42 -11.17
C ALA A 114 -7.75 -13.14 -9.67
N LEU A 115 -6.51 -13.32 -9.19
CA LEU A 115 -6.14 -12.98 -7.81
C LEU A 115 -6.23 -11.46 -7.55
N ILE A 116 -5.75 -10.64 -8.48
CA ILE A 116 -5.88 -9.18 -8.40
C ILE A 116 -7.37 -8.77 -8.40
N ASP A 117 -8.15 -9.31 -9.32
CA ASP A 117 -9.59 -9.03 -9.44
C ASP A 117 -10.37 -9.43 -8.16
N GLY A 118 -9.85 -10.39 -7.39
CA GLY A 118 -10.45 -10.84 -6.14
C GLY A 118 -10.42 -9.82 -5.00
N PHE A 119 -9.33 -9.08 -4.83
CA PHE A 119 -9.20 -8.09 -3.73
C PHE A 119 -9.42 -6.64 -4.18
N MET A 120 -9.26 -6.34 -5.47
CA MET A 120 -9.29 -4.97 -5.98
C MET A 120 -10.60 -4.20 -5.78
N PRO A 121 -11.80 -4.81 -5.85
CA PRO A 121 -13.04 -4.08 -5.58
C PRO A 121 -13.07 -3.48 -4.17
N VAL A 122 -12.73 -4.28 -3.16
CA VAL A 122 -12.72 -3.86 -1.75
C VAL A 122 -11.57 -2.88 -1.47
N LEU A 123 -10.37 -3.15 -2.02
CA LEU A 123 -9.26 -2.21 -1.90
C LEU A 123 -9.62 -0.84 -2.52
N ARG A 124 -10.26 -0.80 -3.70
CA ARG A 124 -10.65 0.47 -4.33
C ARG A 124 -11.68 1.24 -3.51
N GLU A 125 -12.66 0.55 -2.93
CA GLU A 125 -13.65 1.16 -2.04
C GLU A 125 -12.95 1.80 -0.84
N HIS A 126 -12.05 1.04 -0.19
CA HIS A 126 -11.22 1.54 0.90
C HIS A 126 -10.43 2.81 0.55
N LEU A 127 -9.69 2.80 -0.58
CA LEU A 127 -8.89 3.95 -0.99
C LEU A 127 -9.71 5.22 -1.24
N VAL A 128 -11.01 5.08 -1.53
CA VAL A 128 -11.93 6.21 -1.71
C VAL A 128 -12.52 6.64 -0.36
N ASP A 129 -12.94 5.70 0.46
CA ASP A 129 -13.62 5.99 1.71
C ASP A 129 -12.69 6.56 2.76
N GLU A 130 -11.45 6.08 2.85
CA GLU A 130 -10.44 6.66 3.75
C GLU A 130 -10.26 8.16 3.49
N VAL A 131 -10.18 8.57 2.21
CA VAL A 131 -10.07 10.00 1.86
C VAL A 131 -11.30 10.79 2.35
N LYS A 132 -12.50 10.23 2.22
CA LYS A 132 -13.72 10.89 2.72
C LYS A 132 -13.69 11.02 4.24
N THR A 133 -13.28 9.98 4.96
CA THR A 133 -13.15 10.01 6.42
C THR A 133 -12.13 11.05 6.86
N LEU A 134 -10.97 11.10 6.21
CA LEU A 134 -9.93 12.09 6.53
C LEU A 134 -10.36 13.53 6.25
N LEU A 135 -11.18 13.78 5.23
CA LEU A 135 -11.77 15.11 5.01
C LEU A 135 -12.71 15.54 6.14
N THR A 136 -13.26 14.61 6.93
CA THR A 136 -14.09 14.97 8.09
C THR A 136 -13.28 15.52 9.26
N LEU A 137 -11.95 15.38 9.25
CA LEU A 137 -11.06 15.87 10.30
C LEU A 137 -11.04 17.40 10.44
N ASP A 138 -11.46 18.14 9.41
CA ASP A 138 -11.57 19.60 9.44
C ASP A 138 -12.42 20.11 10.61
N ARG A 139 -13.36 19.30 11.13
CA ARG A 139 -14.17 19.67 12.31
C ARG A 139 -13.38 19.73 13.63
N TYR A 140 -12.11 19.35 13.62
CA TYR A 140 -11.20 19.37 14.78
C TYR A 140 -10.05 20.37 14.57
N GLU A 141 -10.16 21.29 13.61
CA GLU A 141 -9.14 22.31 13.33
C GLU A 141 -8.82 23.20 14.55
N GLU A 142 -9.74 23.32 15.51
CA GLU A 142 -9.52 24.04 16.77
C GLU A 142 -8.55 23.33 17.71
N ARG A 143 -8.32 22.02 17.50
CA ARG A 143 -7.45 21.18 18.35
C ARG A 143 -6.06 21.02 17.78
N VAL A 144 -5.93 21.06 16.46
CA VAL A 144 -4.70 20.69 15.77
C VAL A 144 -4.60 21.39 14.41
N VAL A 145 -3.38 21.79 14.06
CA VAL A 145 -3.05 22.13 12.68
C VAL A 145 -2.63 20.84 11.99
N TRP A 146 -3.54 20.25 11.21
CA TRP A 146 -3.40 18.89 10.67
C TRP A 146 -2.13 18.67 9.84
N ASP A 147 -1.75 19.64 9.00
CA ASP A 147 -0.55 19.49 8.18
C ASP A 147 0.72 19.51 9.03
N ALA A 148 0.84 20.45 9.97
CA ALA A 148 1.98 20.50 10.90
C ALA A 148 2.06 19.25 11.78
N TRP A 149 0.92 18.73 12.23
CA TRP A 149 0.85 17.48 12.99
C TRP A 149 1.27 16.27 12.14
N PHE A 150 0.81 16.22 10.89
CA PHE A 150 1.12 15.14 9.97
C PHE A 150 2.61 15.11 9.63
N ASP A 151 3.20 16.26 9.29
CA ASP A 151 4.63 16.40 9.04
C ASP A 151 5.48 16.00 10.24
N GLY A 152 5.07 16.43 11.44
CA GLY A 152 5.73 16.05 12.69
C GLY A 152 5.69 14.54 12.93
N THR A 153 4.51 13.93 12.76
CA THR A 153 4.28 12.49 12.93
C THR A 153 5.10 11.68 11.92
N MET A 154 5.09 12.05 10.65
CA MET A 154 5.87 11.38 9.60
C MET A 154 7.37 11.55 9.81
N GLY A 155 7.82 12.71 10.30
CA GLY A 155 9.19 12.93 10.72
C GLY A 155 9.63 12.01 11.86
N GLU A 156 8.75 11.74 12.83
CA GLU A 156 9.01 10.77 13.91
C GLU A 156 9.10 9.34 13.39
N ILE A 157 8.17 8.91 12.53
CA ILE A 157 8.18 7.59 11.90
C ILE A 157 9.50 7.38 11.14
N LYS A 158 9.92 8.36 10.35
CA LYS A 158 11.19 8.32 9.60
C LYS A 158 12.38 8.13 10.52
N ARG A 159 12.47 8.91 11.61
CA ARG A 159 13.58 8.81 12.58
C ARG A 159 13.64 7.44 13.25
N HIS A 160 12.51 6.82 13.56
CA HIS A 160 12.48 5.47 14.14
C HIS A 160 12.84 4.40 13.10
N SER A 161 12.33 4.53 11.87
CA SER A 161 12.65 3.59 10.78
C SER A 161 14.13 3.61 10.40
N MET A 162 14.82 4.75 10.52
CA MET A 162 16.26 4.87 10.24
C MET A 162 17.15 4.32 11.35
N LYS A 163 16.63 4.14 12.58
CA LYS A 163 17.39 3.61 13.73
C LYS A 163 17.32 2.08 13.85
N GLY A 164 16.44 1.41 13.09
CA GLY A 164 16.36 -0.05 13.03
C GLY A 164 17.38 -0.66 12.05
N ASP A 165 18.27 -1.49 12.58
CA ASP A 165 19.12 -2.53 11.97
C ASP A 165 19.92 -2.25 10.67
N GLY A 166 19.92 -1.02 10.14
CA GLY A 166 20.74 -0.62 8.98
C GLY A 166 20.43 -1.36 7.67
N LYS A 167 19.45 -2.26 7.66
CA LYS A 167 18.94 -2.93 6.45
C LYS A 167 17.71 -2.19 5.98
N VAL A 168 17.90 -1.27 5.03
CA VAL A 168 16.81 -0.75 4.21
C VAL A 168 16.17 -1.95 3.51
N ARG A 169 15.03 -2.40 4.03
CA ARG A 169 14.19 -3.37 3.33
C ARG A 169 13.49 -2.58 2.22
N THR A 170 13.57 -3.12 1.02
CA THR A 170 13.19 -2.51 -0.25
C THR A 170 11.80 -1.85 -0.34
N PRO A 171 10.77 -2.15 0.49
CA PRO A 171 9.50 -1.42 0.43
C PRO A 171 9.55 -0.03 1.07
N THR A 172 10.51 0.24 1.98
CA THR A 172 10.66 1.57 2.60
C THR A 172 11.06 2.63 1.57
N VAL A 173 11.73 2.22 0.49
CA VAL A 173 12.19 3.07 -0.59
C VAL A 173 11.00 3.65 -1.37
N LEU A 174 9.91 2.91 -1.58
CA LEU A 174 8.79 3.42 -2.38
C LEU A 174 8.02 4.52 -1.63
N ILE A 175 7.82 4.36 -0.31
CA ILE A 175 7.21 5.39 0.53
C ILE A 175 8.20 6.55 0.73
N SER A 176 9.49 6.31 0.97
CA SER A 176 10.44 7.42 1.12
C SER A 176 10.67 8.22 -0.16
N TRP A 177 10.59 7.60 -1.35
CA TRP A 177 10.80 8.28 -2.63
C TRP A 177 9.63 9.17 -3.07
N ILE A 178 8.38 8.78 -2.82
CA ILE A 178 7.22 9.65 -3.05
C ILE A 178 7.35 10.92 -2.20
N TRP A 179 7.83 10.76 -0.97
CA TRP A 179 7.98 11.84 0.00
C TRP A 179 9.21 12.74 -0.23
N GLU A 180 10.26 12.25 -0.90
CA GLU A 180 11.44 13.05 -1.27
C GLU A 180 11.24 13.87 -2.56
N SER A 181 10.18 13.60 -3.34
CA SER A 181 9.95 14.26 -4.64
C SER A 181 9.14 15.56 -4.59
N ASN A 182 8.65 15.98 -3.41
CA ASN A 182 7.90 17.24 -3.22
C ASN A 182 8.76 18.43 -2.75
N ASP A 183 10.08 18.27 -2.61
CA ASP A 183 11.03 19.36 -2.34
C ASP A 183 11.63 19.97 -3.64
N CYS A 184 10.84 20.07 -4.72
CA CYS A 184 11.25 20.69 -5.99
C CYS A 184 10.20 21.67 -6.51
#